data_AF-A0A6J5VJG8-F1
#
_entry.id   AF-A0A6J5VJG8-F1
#
_cell.length_a   1.000
_cell.length_b   1.000
_cell.length_c   1.000
_cell.angle_alpha   90.00
_cell.angle_beta   90.00
_cell.angle_gamma   90.00
#
_symmetry.space_group_name_H-M   'P 1'
#
loop_
_entity.id
_entity.type
_entity.pdbx_description
1 polymer ?
#
loop_
_entity_poly.entity_id
_entity_poly.type
_entity_poly.pdbx_seq_one_letter_code
_entity_poly.pdbx_strand_id
1 'polypeptide(L)'
;MLEILFGRLSLPLYNQALKKISKFVKTNILPGAIAEVGLLCCACVHSNPEEAVTQLVEPILLSVISSLEGTPATGFGGRGMCDASVSTKVKPTISPALETAIDHQLKVNGAGDHLLRSLLGSLILYYPIDQYKCILHHPNAAALEEWISTKDYSGDKPMVAPKWHIPSVEEVEFANELLDLHFQLALDDLSRICETKVHSDPGAFLEGDDAVAVAEEVKKNNHVVRKLEKRQQICTLDQHIEEQFGGGRLLACIIAWVRSSA
;
A
#
# COMPACT_ATOMS: atom_id res chain seq x y z
N MET A 1 10.59 17.86 -2.54
CA MET A 1 11.91 18.54 -2.53
C MET A 1 13.02 17.59 -2.96
N LEU A 2 13.11 16.38 -2.39
CA LEU A 2 14.13 15.39 -2.77
C LEU A 2 14.09 15.01 -4.27
N GLU A 3 12.90 14.79 -4.84
CA GLU A 3 12.78 14.40 -6.25
C GLU A 3 13.31 15.47 -7.21
N ILE A 4 13.14 16.76 -6.87
CA ILE A 4 13.70 17.88 -7.61
C ILE A 4 15.23 17.87 -7.52
N LEU A 5 15.77 17.62 -6.33
CA LEU A 5 17.21 17.57 -6.10
C LEU A 5 17.85 16.44 -6.90
N PHE A 6 17.33 15.22 -6.80
CA PHE A 6 17.85 14.06 -7.54
C PHE A 6 17.66 14.20 -9.05
N GLY A 7 16.54 14.77 -9.51
CA GLY A 7 16.31 15.05 -10.93
C GLY A 7 17.28 16.06 -11.55
N ARG A 8 17.94 16.88 -10.73
CA ARG A 8 18.93 17.89 -11.14
C ARG A 8 20.38 17.43 -11.00
N LEU A 9 20.65 16.28 -10.38
CA LEU A 9 22.01 15.75 -10.26
C LEU A 9 22.55 15.31 -11.63
N SER A 10 23.85 15.53 -11.86
CA SER A 10 24.53 14.88 -12.99
C SER A 10 24.68 13.40 -12.69
N LEU A 11 24.73 12.56 -13.74
CA LEU A 11 24.84 11.11 -13.62
C LEU A 11 25.96 10.63 -12.65
N PRO A 12 27.18 11.20 -12.64
CA PRO A 12 28.22 10.77 -11.69
C PRO A 12 27.86 11.08 -10.22
N LEU A 13 27.26 12.25 -9.97
CA LEU A 13 26.83 12.65 -8.62
C LEU A 13 25.64 11.83 -8.16
N TYR A 14 24.68 11.58 -9.06
CA TYR A 14 23.55 10.70 -8.81
C TYR A 14 24.04 9.30 -8.43
N ASN A 15 24.95 8.71 -9.20
CA ASN A 15 25.51 7.38 -8.93
C ASN A 15 26.26 7.34 -7.59
N GLN A 16 26.99 8.41 -7.24
CA GLN A 16 27.66 8.50 -5.95
C GLN A 16 26.66 8.59 -4.79
N ALA A 17 25.60 9.39 -4.93
CA ALA A 17 24.55 9.53 -3.95
C ALA A 17 23.76 8.21 -3.78
N LEU A 18 23.38 7.58 -4.88
CA LEU A 18 22.67 6.31 -4.91
C LEU A 18 23.46 5.21 -4.21
N LYS A 19 24.78 5.11 -4.44
CA LYS A 19 25.65 4.16 -3.72
C LYS A 19 25.65 4.38 -2.21
N LYS A 20 25.71 5.65 -1.76
CA LYS A 20 25.68 5.97 -0.33
C LYS A 20 24.33 5.62 0.29
N ILE A 21 23.23 5.92 -0.40
CA ILE A 21 21.87 5.63 0.06
C ILE A 21 21.63 4.12 0.09
N SER A 22 21.98 3.41 -0.98
CA SER A 22 21.90 1.95 -1.05
C SER A 22 22.67 1.30 0.09
N LYS A 23 23.90 1.75 0.36
CA LYS A 23 24.66 1.27 1.53
C LYS A 23 23.92 1.56 2.83
N PHE A 24 23.43 2.79 3.01
CA PHE A 24 22.73 3.20 4.23
C PHE A 24 21.48 2.36 4.52
N VAL A 25 20.62 2.19 3.52
CA VAL A 25 19.36 1.44 3.64
C VAL A 25 19.62 -0.04 3.95
N LYS A 26 20.68 -0.63 3.38
CA LYS A 26 21.03 -2.04 3.62
C LYS A 26 21.61 -2.31 5.00
N THR A 27 22.30 -1.34 5.60
CA THR A 27 23.05 -1.55 6.85
C THR A 27 22.35 -1.02 8.10
N ASN A 28 21.33 -0.18 7.96
CA ASN A 28 20.70 0.51 9.08
C ASN A 28 19.21 0.17 9.17
N ILE A 29 18.74 -0.10 10.39
CA ILE A 29 17.32 -0.28 10.69
C ILE A 29 16.86 0.96 11.45
N LEU A 30 15.84 1.65 10.93
CA LEU A 30 15.34 2.91 11.50
C LEU A 30 13.84 2.80 11.81
N PRO A 31 13.46 2.22 12.96
CA PRO A 31 12.06 1.90 13.29
C PRO A 31 11.14 3.12 13.49
N GLY A 32 11.61 4.35 13.26
CA GLY A 32 10.82 5.58 13.34
C GLY A 32 10.98 6.54 12.16
N ALA A 33 11.73 6.16 11.11
CA ALA A 33 11.97 7.01 9.93
C ALA A 33 11.65 6.28 8.61
N ILE A 34 10.72 5.33 8.66
CA ILE A 34 10.41 4.43 7.55
C ILE A 34 9.83 5.23 6.37
N ALA A 35 8.94 6.19 6.65
CA ALA A 35 8.31 7.01 5.62
C ALA A 35 9.33 7.91 4.90
N GLU A 36 10.23 8.53 5.66
CA GLU A 36 11.26 9.43 5.13
C GLU A 36 12.30 8.69 4.29
N VAL A 37 12.73 7.51 4.77
CA VAL A 37 13.61 6.63 4.00
C VAL A 37 12.91 6.11 2.74
N GLY A 38 11.62 5.76 2.84
CA GLY A 38 10.78 5.39 1.70
C GLY A 38 10.70 6.49 0.65
N LEU A 39 10.46 7.74 1.06
CA LEU A 39 10.44 8.90 0.16
C LEU A 39 11.81 9.17 -0.47
N LEU A 40 12.91 8.96 0.27
CA LEU A 40 14.26 9.07 -0.27
C LEU A 40 14.54 8.02 -1.35
N CYS A 41 14.15 6.77 -1.11
CA CYS A 41 14.25 5.69 -2.09
C CYS A 41 13.40 5.98 -3.34
N CYS A 42 12.15 6.43 -3.16
CA CYS A 42 11.28 6.81 -4.27
C CYS A 42 11.90 7.92 -5.12
N ALA A 43 12.45 8.97 -4.49
CA ALA A 43 13.12 10.05 -5.20
C ALA A 43 14.32 9.57 -6.04
N CYS A 44 15.06 8.57 -5.56
CA CYS A 44 16.13 7.93 -6.33
C CYS A 44 15.57 7.22 -7.57
N VAL A 45 14.54 6.39 -7.40
CA VAL A 45 13.92 5.60 -8.47
C VAL A 45 13.29 6.50 -9.54
N HIS A 46 12.52 7.52 -9.14
CA HIS A 46 11.87 8.44 -10.09
C HIS A 46 12.88 9.26 -10.92
N SER A 47 14.11 9.46 -10.44
CA SER A 47 15.10 10.27 -11.15
C SER A 47 15.89 9.48 -12.19
N ASN A 48 16.22 8.21 -11.90
CA ASN A 48 16.86 7.30 -12.84
C ASN A 48 16.48 5.84 -12.48
N PRO A 49 15.43 5.29 -13.10
CA PRO A 49 14.92 3.98 -12.73
C PRO A 49 15.91 2.85 -13.05
N GLU A 50 16.62 2.91 -14.17
CA GLU A 50 17.54 1.85 -14.62
C GLU A 50 18.63 1.55 -13.59
N GLU A 51 19.30 2.60 -13.10
CA GLU A 51 20.37 2.46 -12.12
C GLU A 51 19.82 2.21 -10.71
N ALA A 52 18.67 2.81 -10.36
CA ALA A 52 18.06 2.62 -9.05
C ALA A 52 17.55 1.18 -8.84
N VAL A 53 16.99 0.56 -9.88
CA VAL A 53 16.50 -0.82 -9.78
C VAL A 53 17.64 -1.77 -9.43
N THR A 54 18.75 -1.70 -10.16
CA THR A 54 19.90 -2.60 -9.98
C THR A 54 20.64 -2.35 -8.66
N GLN A 55 20.87 -1.09 -8.27
CA GLN A 55 21.67 -0.80 -7.07
C GLN A 55 20.86 -0.76 -5.76
N LEU A 56 19.56 -0.47 -5.83
CA LEU A 56 18.71 -0.23 -4.65
C LEU A 56 17.57 -1.23 -4.55
N VAL A 57 16.67 -1.30 -5.55
CA VAL A 57 15.42 -2.06 -5.44
C VAL A 57 15.65 -3.56 -5.40
N GLU A 58 16.39 -4.10 -6.37
CA GLU A 58 16.67 -5.54 -6.46
C GLU A 58 17.33 -6.08 -5.18
N PRO A 59 18.40 -5.46 -4.64
CA PRO A 59 18.97 -5.90 -3.38
C PRO A 59 18.02 -5.84 -2.17
N ILE A 60 17.11 -4.86 -2.11
CA ILE A 60 16.10 -4.77 -1.05
C ILE A 60 15.11 -5.93 -1.18
N LEU A 61 14.60 -6.19 -2.39
CA LEU A 61 13.68 -7.29 -2.64
C LEU A 61 14.32 -8.64 -2.32
N LEU A 62 15.57 -8.88 -2.72
CA LEU A 62 16.31 -10.10 -2.38
C LEU A 62 16.48 -10.27 -0.87
N SER A 63 16.79 -9.17 -0.15
CA SER A 63 16.89 -9.20 1.31
C SER A 63 15.54 -9.53 1.98
N VAL A 64 14.44 -9.00 1.45
CA VAL A 64 13.09 -9.29 1.94
C VAL A 64 12.72 -10.75 1.67
N ILE A 65 12.94 -11.25 0.46
CA ILE A 65 12.68 -12.65 0.10
C ILE A 65 13.47 -13.59 1.02
N SER A 66 14.77 -13.37 1.18
CA SER A 66 15.62 -14.19 2.06
C SER A 66 15.17 -14.12 3.53
N SER A 67 14.67 -12.97 4.00
CA SER A 67 14.15 -12.85 5.36
C SER A 67 12.81 -13.59 5.55
N LEU A 68 12.04 -13.77 4.48
CA LEU A 68 10.74 -14.44 4.52
C LEU A 68 10.82 -15.96 4.35
N GLU A 69 11.91 -16.51 3.80
CA GLU A 69 12.10 -17.97 3.57
C GLU A 69 11.92 -18.83 4.84
N GLY A 70 12.23 -18.30 6.02
CA GLY A 70 12.09 -19.01 7.31
C GLY A 70 10.75 -18.80 8.01
N THR A 71 9.86 -17.98 7.46
CA THR A 71 8.57 -17.67 8.09
C THR A 71 7.59 -18.78 7.75
N PRO A 72 6.91 -19.41 8.74
CA PRO A 72 5.87 -20.39 8.43
C PRO A 72 4.84 -19.71 7.55
N ALA A 73 4.50 -20.35 6.43
CA ALA A 73 3.41 -19.86 5.58
C ALA A 73 2.15 -19.82 6.45
N THR A 74 1.78 -18.63 6.90
CA THR A 74 0.45 -18.40 7.45
C THR A 74 -0.52 -18.75 6.33
N GLY A 75 -1.64 -19.39 6.63
CA GLY A 75 -2.47 -20.15 5.69
C GLY A 75 -3.03 -19.42 4.45
N PHE A 76 -2.56 -18.20 4.18
CA PHE A 76 -2.64 -17.51 2.90
C PHE A 76 -1.49 -17.98 2.00
N GLY A 77 -1.76 -18.95 1.12
CA GLY A 77 -0.82 -19.40 0.08
C GLY A 77 0.16 -20.55 0.42
N GLY A 78 0.12 -21.13 1.62
CA GLY A 78 0.95 -22.28 1.99
C GLY A 78 0.15 -23.55 2.22
N ARG A 79 0.46 -24.64 1.50
CA ARG A 79 -0.05 -26.00 1.73
C ARG A 79 0.47 -26.55 3.06
N GLY A 80 -0.10 -26.09 4.16
CA GLY A 80 0.15 -26.61 5.51
C GLY A 80 -1.14 -27.13 6.11
N MET A 81 -1.28 -28.45 6.19
CA MET A 81 -2.35 -29.08 6.98
C MET A 81 -2.14 -28.70 8.45
N CYS A 82 -3.10 -27.98 9.02
CA CYS A 82 -3.23 -27.92 10.47
C CYS A 82 -4.09 -29.11 10.90
N ASP A 83 -3.44 -30.15 11.43
CA ASP A 83 -4.13 -31.22 12.14
C ASP A 83 -4.85 -30.59 13.34
N ALA A 84 -6.17 -30.52 13.22
CA ALA A 84 -7.06 -30.06 14.27
C ALA A 84 -7.05 -31.10 15.39
N SER A 85 -6.14 -30.95 16.36
CA SER A 85 -6.27 -31.66 17.62
C SER A 85 -5.78 -30.84 18.81
N VAL A 86 -6.59 -30.91 19.86
CA VAL A 86 -6.38 -30.40 21.22
C VAL A 86 -6.79 -28.94 21.45
N SER A 87 -8.11 -28.75 21.54
CA SER A 87 -8.69 -27.75 22.43
C SER A 87 -8.60 -28.28 23.87
N THR A 88 -7.80 -27.63 24.71
CA THR A 88 -7.98 -27.69 26.17
C THR A 88 -8.20 -26.28 26.69
N LYS A 89 -9.34 -26.12 27.39
CA LYS A 89 -9.82 -24.91 28.05
C LYS A 89 -8.71 -24.26 28.90
N VAL A 90 -8.08 -23.22 28.38
CA VAL A 90 -7.36 -22.22 29.18
C VAL A 90 -7.83 -20.85 28.72
N LYS A 91 -8.26 -20.03 29.67
CA LYS A 91 -8.64 -18.62 29.50
C LYS A 91 -7.57 -17.92 28.64
N PRO A 92 -7.88 -17.30 27.49
CA PRO A 92 -6.86 -16.83 26.57
C PRO A 92 -6.30 -15.52 27.10
N THR A 93 -5.27 -15.60 27.92
CA THR A 93 -4.29 -14.52 27.96
C THR A 93 -3.42 -14.74 26.73
N ILE A 94 -3.64 -13.95 25.67
CA ILE A 94 -2.81 -13.98 24.47
C ILE A 94 -1.38 -13.78 24.97
N SER A 95 -0.50 -14.76 24.72
CA SER A 95 0.88 -14.64 25.20
C SER A 95 1.54 -13.44 24.49
N PRO A 96 2.43 -12.68 25.15
CA PRO A 96 3.15 -11.57 24.51
C PRO A 96 3.90 -12.00 23.23
N ALA A 97 4.33 -13.26 23.16
CA ALA A 97 4.94 -13.85 21.97
C ALA A 97 3.94 -13.98 20.80
N LEU A 98 2.69 -14.36 21.07
CA LEU A 98 1.64 -14.45 20.06
C LEU A 98 1.19 -13.07 19.58
N GLU A 99 1.07 -12.08 20.48
CA GLU A 99 0.77 -10.70 20.10
C GLU A 99 1.84 -10.13 19.15
N THR A 100 3.11 -10.35 19.48
CA THR A 100 4.24 -9.92 18.64
C THR A 100 4.23 -10.61 17.28
N ALA A 101 3.89 -11.90 17.22
CA ALA A 101 3.78 -12.64 15.97
C ALA A 101 2.63 -12.13 15.10
N ILE A 102 1.47 -11.82 15.68
CA ILE A 102 0.31 -11.25 14.97
C ILE A 102 0.64 -9.85 14.45
N ASP A 103 1.23 -8.99 15.28
CA ASP A 103 1.64 -7.63 14.87
C ASP A 103 2.65 -7.67 13.70
N HIS A 104 3.61 -8.60 13.75
CA HIS A 104 4.55 -8.81 12.64
C HIS A 104 3.83 -9.21 11.34
N GLN A 105 2.95 -10.20 11.40
CA GLN A 105 2.20 -10.67 10.23
C GLN A 105 1.31 -9.58 9.61
N LEU A 106 0.63 -8.79 10.44
CA LEU A 106 -0.19 -7.66 9.97
C LEU A 106 0.65 -6.58 9.27
N LYS A 107 1.85 -6.28 9.80
CA LYS A 107 2.78 -5.33 9.19
C LYS A 107 3.31 -5.84 7.85
N VAL A 108 3.64 -7.13 7.75
CA VAL A 108 4.07 -7.76 6.49
C VAL A 108 2.95 -7.69 5.45
N ASN A 109 1.70 -8.02 5.83
CA ASN A 109 0.56 -7.89 4.93
C ASN A 109 0.30 -6.44 4.49
N GLY A 110 0.38 -5.48 5.41
CA GLY A 110 0.25 -4.06 5.08
C GLY A 110 1.34 -3.58 4.11
N ALA A 111 2.58 -4.01 4.30
CA ALA A 111 3.67 -3.72 3.36
C ALA A 111 3.45 -4.38 1.99
N GLY A 112 2.92 -5.60 1.97
CA GLY A 112 2.52 -6.30 0.75
C GLY A 112 1.43 -5.55 -0.04
N ASP A 113 0.39 -5.06 0.63
CA ASP A 113 -0.66 -4.24 0.01
C ASP A 113 -0.08 -2.97 -0.63
N HIS A 114 0.79 -2.26 0.07
CA HIS A 114 1.47 -1.09 -0.47
C HIS A 114 2.30 -1.41 -1.72
N LEU A 115 3.01 -2.54 -1.72
CA LEU A 115 3.81 -2.97 -2.87
C LEU A 115 2.92 -3.29 -4.08
N LEU A 116 1.84 -4.05 -3.90
CA LEU A 116 0.91 -4.40 -4.97
C LEU A 116 0.22 -3.17 -5.56
N ARG A 117 -0.28 -2.30 -4.69
CA ARG A 117 -0.91 -1.05 -5.12
C ARG A 117 0.07 -0.16 -5.89
N SER A 118 1.31 -0.07 -5.43
CA SER A 118 2.35 0.72 -6.09
C SER A 118 2.73 0.13 -7.45
N LEU A 119 2.87 -1.20 -7.54
CA LEU A 119 3.23 -1.89 -8.78
C LEU A 119 2.12 -1.76 -9.83
N LEU A 120 0.87 -2.07 -9.47
CA LEU A 120 -0.28 -1.89 -10.35
C LEU A 120 -0.45 -0.44 -10.79
N GLY A 121 -0.23 0.51 -9.87
CA GLY A 121 -0.21 1.93 -10.17
C GLY A 121 0.83 2.30 -11.22
N SER A 122 2.05 1.78 -11.11
CA SER A 122 3.13 2.04 -12.08
C SER A 122 2.87 1.42 -13.47
N LEU A 123 2.09 0.33 -13.55
CA LEU A 123 1.79 -0.33 -14.82
C LEU A 123 0.62 0.32 -15.56
N ILE A 124 -0.44 0.71 -14.84
CA ILE A 124 -1.73 1.08 -15.45
C ILE A 124 -1.95 2.60 -15.50
N LEU A 125 -1.31 3.39 -14.65
CA LEU A 125 -1.59 4.83 -14.59
C LEU A 125 -0.81 5.62 -15.65
N TYR A 126 -1.45 6.68 -16.14
CA TYR A 126 -0.78 7.72 -16.92
C TYR A 126 -0.09 8.69 -15.97
N TYR A 127 1.22 8.85 -16.10
CA TYR A 127 1.99 9.78 -15.28
C TYR A 127 3.16 10.39 -16.07
N PRO A 128 3.62 11.60 -15.72
CA PRO A 128 4.74 12.22 -16.41
C PRO A 128 6.05 11.53 -16.03
N ILE A 129 6.83 11.19 -17.04
CA ILE A 129 8.19 10.69 -16.92
C ILE A 129 9.14 11.88 -17.02
N ASP A 130 10.23 11.87 -16.25
CA ASP A 130 11.27 12.90 -16.29
C ASP A 130 10.79 14.32 -15.90
N GLN A 131 9.66 14.44 -15.17
CA GLN A 131 9.08 15.73 -14.76
C GLN A 131 10.03 16.65 -13.98
N TYR A 132 11.09 16.09 -13.40
CA TYR A 132 12.10 16.82 -12.61
C TYR A 132 13.43 17.01 -13.34
N LYS A 133 13.63 16.37 -14.50
CA LYS A 133 14.75 16.73 -15.38
C LYS A 133 14.46 18.13 -15.91
N CYS A 134 15.44 19.01 -15.83
CA CYS A 134 15.25 20.38 -16.29
C CYS A 134 14.97 20.39 -17.80
N ILE A 135 13.73 20.71 -18.18
CA ILE A 135 13.35 20.93 -19.56
C ILE A 135 12.41 22.12 -19.61
N LEU A 136 12.89 23.36 -19.41
CA LEU A 136 12.07 24.54 -19.73
C LEU A 136 12.91 25.73 -20.21
N HIS A 137 12.71 26.08 -21.49
CA HIS A 137 13.08 27.35 -22.10
C HIS A 137 11.90 28.33 -22.02
N HIS A 138 11.45 28.72 -20.81
CA HIS A 138 10.64 29.94 -20.72
C HIS A 138 11.58 31.14 -21.03
N PRO A 139 11.16 32.18 -21.78
CA PRO A 139 12.02 33.32 -22.11
C PRO A 139 12.67 33.98 -20.88
N ASN A 140 11.97 33.98 -19.74
CA ASN A 140 12.47 34.48 -18.46
C ASN A 140 13.19 33.41 -17.59
N ALA A 141 13.24 32.14 -18.01
CA ALA A 141 13.95 31.08 -17.29
C ALA A 141 15.46 31.14 -17.51
N ALA A 142 15.94 31.74 -18.61
CA ALA A 142 17.37 31.89 -18.87
C ALA A 142 18.09 32.68 -17.74
N ALA A 143 17.49 33.77 -17.27
CA ALA A 143 18.04 34.56 -16.16
C ALA A 143 18.00 33.81 -14.81
N LEU A 144 17.00 32.95 -14.61
CA LEU A 144 16.88 32.13 -13.40
C LEU A 144 17.87 30.95 -13.42
N GLU A 145 18.08 30.34 -14.58
CA GLU A 145 19.03 29.24 -14.78
C GLU A 145 20.48 29.74 -14.77
N GLU A 146 20.78 30.94 -15.25
CA GLU A 146 22.10 31.59 -15.06
C GLU A 146 22.43 31.77 -13.56
N TRP A 147 21.41 32.02 -12.73
CA TRP A 147 21.55 32.14 -11.28
C TRP A 147 21.62 30.79 -10.54
N ILE A 148 20.95 29.75 -11.03
CA ILE A 148 20.79 28.46 -10.33
C ILE A 148 21.73 27.37 -10.87
N SER A 149 22.13 27.45 -12.14
CA SER A 149 22.91 26.44 -12.84
C SER A 149 24.28 26.98 -13.27
N THR A 150 25.32 26.63 -12.51
CA THR A 150 26.73 26.82 -12.91
C THR A 150 27.23 25.78 -13.92
N LYS A 151 26.32 24.95 -14.45
CA LYS A 151 26.66 23.91 -15.43
C LYS A 151 26.37 24.39 -16.84
N ASP A 152 27.35 24.22 -17.71
CA ASP A 152 27.31 24.47 -19.14
C ASP A 152 26.21 23.62 -19.81
N TYR A 153 24.96 24.10 -19.78
CA TYR A 153 23.92 23.59 -20.66
C TYR A 153 24.21 24.14 -22.05
N SER A 154 24.89 23.34 -22.88
CA SER A 154 25.06 23.67 -24.29
C SER A 154 23.67 23.78 -24.92
N GLY A 155 23.36 24.97 -25.47
CA GLY A 155 22.07 25.32 -26.05
C GLY A 155 21.69 24.59 -27.34
N ASP A 156 22.37 23.49 -27.67
CA ASP A 156 22.28 22.81 -28.96
C ASP A 156 21.35 21.59 -28.97
N LYS A 157 20.66 21.27 -27.86
CA LYS A 157 19.72 20.13 -27.83
C LYS A 157 18.30 20.55 -28.21
N PRO A 158 17.65 19.87 -29.18
CA PRO A 158 16.30 20.20 -29.62
C PRO A 158 15.28 20.01 -28.50
N MET A 159 14.19 20.79 -28.56
CA MET A 159 13.09 20.79 -27.60
C MET A 159 12.55 19.37 -27.38
N VAL A 160 12.65 18.86 -26.14
CA VAL A 160 12.08 17.56 -25.76
C VAL A 160 10.71 17.81 -25.15
N ALA A 161 9.66 17.31 -25.77
CA ALA A 161 8.31 17.36 -25.21
C ALA A 161 8.26 16.60 -23.86
N PRO A 162 7.34 16.97 -22.95
CA PRO A 162 7.14 16.20 -21.72
C PRO A 162 6.86 14.74 -22.08
N LYS A 163 7.65 13.82 -21.51
CA LYS A 163 7.48 12.40 -21.71
C LYS A 163 6.40 11.91 -20.74
N TRP A 164 5.47 11.10 -21.23
CA TRP A 164 4.42 10.50 -20.42
C TRP A 164 4.57 8.99 -20.45
N HIS A 165 4.29 8.37 -19.32
CA HIS A 165 4.03 6.95 -19.23
C HIS A 165 2.66 6.68 -19.83
N ILE A 166 2.64 5.79 -20.82
CA ILE A 166 1.44 5.31 -21.48
C ILE A 166 1.50 3.79 -21.33
N PRO A 167 0.54 3.17 -20.62
CA PRO A 167 0.53 1.73 -20.42
C PRO A 167 0.63 0.99 -21.75
N SER A 168 1.64 0.13 -21.88
CA SER A 168 1.80 -0.75 -23.03
C SER A 168 0.87 -1.95 -22.94
N VAL A 169 0.71 -2.70 -24.05
CA VAL A 169 -0.09 -3.93 -24.04
C VAL A 169 0.51 -4.95 -23.07
N GLU A 170 1.83 -5.07 -23.06
CA GLU A 170 2.58 -5.97 -22.19
C GLU A 170 2.44 -5.59 -20.71
N GLU A 171 2.46 -4.29 -20.38
CA GLU A 171 2.26 -3.82 -19.00
C GLU A 171 0.84 -4.12 -18.50
N VAL A 172 -0.16 -3.97 -19.37
CA VAL A 172 -1.56 -4.28 -19.07
C VAL A 172 -1.77 -5.80 -18.92
N GLU A 173 -1.18 -6.61 -19.81
CA GLU A 173 -1.20 -8.06 -19.71
C GLU A 173 -0.56 -8.53 -18.40
N PHE A 174 0.63 -8.02 -18.06
CA PHE A 174 1.30 -8.33 -16.81
C PHE A 174 0.48 -7.91 -15.58
N ALA A 175 -0.18 -6.75 -15.63
CA ALA A 175 -1.05 -6.32 -14.54
C ALA A 175 -2.28 -7.25 -14.37
N ASN A 176 -2.83 -7.77 -15.47
CA ASN A 176 -3.91 -8.75 -15.41
C ASN A 176 -3.43 -10.08 -14.83
N GLU A 177 -2.26 -10.59 -15.26
CA GLU A 177 -1.67 -11.81 -14.69
C GLU A 177 -1.46 -11.68 -13.17
N LEU A 178 -0.97 -10.52 -12.72
CA LEU A 178 -0.78 -10.22 -11.30
C LEU A 178 -2.11 -10.20 -10.54
N LEU A 179 -3.15 -9.56 -11.09
CA LEU A 179 -4.48 -9.52 -10.48
C LEU A 179 -5.11 -10.92 -10.42
N ASP A 180 -5.02 -11.68 -11.50
CA ASP A 180 -5.55 -13.04 -11.56
C ASP A 180 -4.86 -13.94 -10.53
N LEU A 181 -3.53 -13.86 -10.41
CA LEU A 181 -2.80 -14.60 -9.39
C LEU A 181 -3.28 -14.25 -7.97
N HIS A 182 -3.42 -12.97 -7.65
CA HIS A 182 -3.86 -12.55 -6.31
C HIS A 182 -5.32 -12.90 -6.01
N PHE A 183 -6.22 -12.75 -6.99
CA PHE A 183 -7.63 -13.06 -6.81
C PHE A 183 -7.89 -14.56 -6.78
N GLN A 184 -7.23 -15.36 -7.61
CA GLN A 184 -7.38 -16.82 -7.57
C GLN A 184 -6.96 -17.38 -6.21
N LEU A 185 -5.79 -16.96 -5.69
CA LEU A 185 -5.35 -17.38 -4.36
C LEU A 185 -6.34 -16.98 -3.27
N ALA A 186 -6.86 -15.74 -3.31
CA ALA A 186 -7.85 -15.28 -2.35
C ALA A 186 -9.20 -16.03 -2.46
N LEU A 187 -9.64 -16.33 -3.69
CA LEU A 187 -10.87 -17.07 -3.96
C LEU A 187 -10.77 -18.53 -3.54
N ASP A 188 -9.64 -19.19 -3.81
CA ASP A 188 -9.38 -20.56 -3.37
C ASP A 188 -9.39 -20.64 -1.85
N ASP A 189 -8.75 -19.69 -1.17
CA ASP A 189 -8.74 -19.61 0.29
C ASP A 189 -10.13 -19.35 0.88
N LEU A 190 -10.89 -18.42 0.30
CA LEU A 190 -12.27 -18.14 0.71
C LEU A 190 -13.19 -19.35 0.48
N SER A 191 -13.06 -20.01 -0.67
CA SER A 191 -13.83 -21.21 -1.02
C SER A 191 -13.52 -22.33 -0.03
N ARG A 192 -12.25 -22.56 0.30
CA ARG A 192 -11.84 -23.53 1.33
C ARG A 192 -12.40 -23.17 2.71
N ILE A 193 -12.42 -21.90 3.10
CA ILE A 193 -13.03 -21.46 4.37
C ILE A 193 -14.55 -21.73 4.37
N CYS A 194 -15.23 -21.47 3.24
CA CYS A 194 -16.64 -21.76 3.09
C CYS A 194 -16.91 -23.27 3.18
N GLU A 195 -16.17 -24.09 2.45
CA GLU A 195 -16.30 -25.55 2.46
C GLU A 195 -16.01 -26.18 3.83
N THR A 196 -14.98 -25.71 4.53
CA THR A 196 -14.65 -26.18 5.90
C THR A 196 -15.65 -25.73 6.96
N LYS A 197 -16.45 -24.69 6.69
CA LYS A 197 -17.50 -24.19 7.60
C LYS A 197 -18.91 -24.66 7.24
N VAL A 198 -19.10 -25.35 6.12
CA VAL A 198 -20.37 -26.02 5.79
C VAL A 198 -20.40 -27.38 6.51
N HIS A 199 -20.93 -27.33 7.75
CA HIS A 199 -21.53 -28.42 8.53
C HIS A 199 -20.60 -29.37 9.30
N SER A 200 -20.06 -28.87 10.42
CA SER A 200 -20.30 -29.59 11.68
C SER A 200 -21.68 -29.16 12.19
N ASP A 201 -22.73 -29.76 11.64
CA ASP A 201 -24.08 -29.66 12.20
C ASP A 201 -24.13 -30.53 13.48
N PRO A 202 -24.30 -29.97 14.70
CA PRO A 202 -24.57 -30.77 15.89
C PRO A 202 -26.05 -31.13 15.91
N GLY A 203 -26.52 -31.80 14.85
CA GLY A 203 -27.88 -32.29 14.70
C GLY A 203 -28.13 -33.62 15.41
N ALA A 204 -27.66 -33.77 16.65
CA ALA A 204 -28.16 -34.74 17.63
C ALA A 204 -27.39 -34.53 18.93
N PHE A 205 -28.00 -33.83 19.89
CA PHE A 205 -28.01 -34.08 21.34
C PHE A 205 -28.47 -32.77 21.98
N LEU A 206 -29.80 -32.66 22.13
CA LEU A 206 -30.38 -31.67 23.03
C LEU A 206 -29.82 -31.93 24.43
N GLU A 207 -28.97 -31.05 24.93
CA GLU A 207 -28.86 -30.72 26.37
C GLU A 207 -27.84 -29.59 26.63
N GLY A 208 -28.29 -28.51 27.28
CA GLY A 208 -27.44 -27.67 28.13
C GLY A 208 -27.01 -26.29 27.60
N ASP A 209 -26.16 -26.23 26.57
CA ASP A 209 -25.30 -25.05 26.33
C ASP A 209 -25.74 -24.11 25.18
N ASP A 210 -26.58 -24.56 24.25
CA ASP A 210 -27.06 -23.74 23.11
C ASP A 210 -28.03 -22.61 23.53
N ALA A 211 -28.67 -22.74 24.69
CA ALA A 211 -29.51 -21.69 25.25
C ALA A 211 -28.70 -20.43 25.62
N VAL A 212 -27.41 -20.58 25.94
CA VAL A 212 -26.53 -19.46 26.32
C VAL A 212 -26.02 -18.72 25.09
N ALA A 213 -25.69 -19.44 24.01
CA ALA A 213 -25.23 -18.84 22.75
C ALA A 213 -26.36 -18.06 22.04
N VAL A 214 -27.58 -18.63 22.01
CA VAL A 214 -28.77 -17.94 21.49
C VAL A 214 -29.10 -16.72 22.36
N ALA A 215 -28.97 -16.79 23.69
CA ALA A 215 -29.16 -15.64 24.56
C ALA A 215 -28.09 -14.53 24.38
N GLU A 216 -26.85 -14.89 24.03
CA GLU A 216 -25.74 -13.97 23.73
C GLU A 216 -25.95 -13.24 22.39
N GLU A 217 -26.37 -13.93 21.33
CA GLU A 217 -26.73 -13.28 20.05
C GLU A 217 -27.96 -12.38 20.19
N VAL A 218 -29.00 -12.84 20.90
CA VAL A 218 -30.19 -12.03 21.20
C VAL A 218 -29.82 -10.78 22.00
N LYS A 219 -28.86 -10.88 22.95
CA LYS A 219 -28.32 -9.72 23.68
C LYS A 219 -27.53 -8.76 22.79
N LYS A 220 -26.72 -9.26 21.85
CA LYS A 220 -25.98 -8.42 20.89
C LYS A 220 -26.95 -7.66 19.98
N ASN A 221 -28.01 -8.33 19.52
CA ASN A 221 -29.07 -7.69 18.73
C ASN A 221 -29.78 -6.59 19.54
N ASN A 222 -30.16 -6.88 20.80
CA ASN A 222 -30.76 -5.89 21.69
C ASN A 222 -29.83 -4.70 22.01
N HIS A 223 -28.51 -4.95 22.11
CA HIS A 223 -27.54 -3.87 22.30
C HIS A 223 -27.42 -2.96 21.08
N VAL A 224 -27.42 -3.54 19.87
CA VAL A 224 -27.40 -2.79 18.61
C VAL A 224 -28.66 -1.95 18.45
N VAL A 225 -29.85 -2.54 18.69
CA VAL A 225 -31.15 -1.83 18.65
C VAL A 225 -31.15 -0.64 19.61
N ARG A 226 -30.70 -0.84 20.86
CA ARG A 226 -30.62 0.24 21.85
C ARG A 226 -29.64 1.36 21.46
N LYS A 227 -28.58 1.04 20.72
CA LYS A 227 -27.59 2.01 20.23
C LYS A 227 -28.13 2.79 19.03
N LEU A 228 -28.91 2.16 18.15
CA LEU A 228 -29.60 2.81 17.03
C LEU A 228 -30.65 3.80 17.54
N GLU A 229 -31.50 3.39 18.50
CA GLU A 229 -32.51 4.27 19.11
C GLU A 229 -31.89 5.50 19.76
N LYS A 230 -30.81 5.32 20.54
CA LYS A 230 -30.06 6.44 21.15
C LYS A 230 -29.43 7.37 20.11
N ARG A 231 -28.93 6.83 18.99
CA ARG A 231 -28.31 7.64 17.93
C ARG A 231 -29.35 8.41 17.13
N GLN A 232 -30.53 7.83 16.87
CA GLN A 232 -31.63 8.55 16.22
C GLN A 232 -32.16 9.72 17.05
N GLN A 233 -32.13 9.61 18.38
CA GLN A 233 -32.53 10.70 19.28
C GLN A 233 -31.54 11.87 19.34
N ILE A 234 -30.26 11.65 19.03
CA ILE A 234 -29.18 12.64 19.21
C ILE A 234 -28.63 13.14 17.86
N CYS A 235 -28.75 12.33 16.80
CA CYS A 235 -28.18 12.60 15.48
C CYS A 235 -29.32 12.76 14.45
N THR A 236 -30.08 13.83 14.58
CA THR A 236 -30.95 14.31 13.50
C THR A 236 -30.10 15.12 12.52
N LEU A 237 -30.09 14.70 11.26
CA LEU A 237 -29.40 15.43 10.20
C LEU A 237 -30.21 16.67 9.84
N ASP A 238 -29.53 17.77 9.53
CA ASP A 238 -30.22 18.97 9.03
C ASP A 238 -30.92 18.66 7.71
N GLN A 239 -32.12 19.21 7.51
CA GLN A 239 -32.96 18.93 6.35
C GLN A 239 -32.23 19.21 5.03
N HIS A 240 -31.40 20.26 4.97
CA HIS A 240 -30.65 20.59 3.76
C HIS A 240 -29.55 19.55 3.46
N ILE A 241 -28.95 18.96 4.50
CA ILE A 241 -27.93 17.92 4.36
C ILE A 241 -28.59 16.59 3.96
N GLU A 242 -29.74 16.28 4.53
CA GLU A 242 -30.52 15.07 4.19
C GLU A 242 -30.98 15.08 2.71
N GLU A 243 -31.39 16.22 2.19
CA GLU A 243 -31.72 16.40 0.76
C GLU A 243 -30.51 16.13 -0.15
N GLN A 244 -29.30 16.54 0.25
CA GLN A 244 -28.08 16.27 -0.51
C GLN A 244 -27.73 14.78 -0.53
N PHE A 245 -27.90 14.08 0.60
CA PHE A 245 -27.75 12.62 0.65
C PHE A 245 -28.82 11.91 -0.19
N GLY A 246 -30.09 12.32 -0.10
CA GLY A 246 -31.18 11.78 -0.92
C GLY A 246 -31.01 12.02 -2.43
N GLY A 247 -30.38 13.14 -2.79
CA GLY A 247 -30.03 13.48 -4.17
C GLY A 247 -28.72 12.83 -4.68
N GLY A 248 -27.99 12.11 -3.82
CA GLY A 248 -26.71 11.46 -4.16
C GLY A 248 -25.57 12.42 -4.54
N ARG A 249 -25.71 13.72 -4.24
CA ARG A 249 -24.73 14.77 -4.57
C ARG A 249 -24.51 15.67 -3.36
N LEU A 250 -23.28 15.68 -2.85
CA LEU A 250 -22.88 16.45 -1.68
C LEU A 250 -22.13 17.71 -2.10
N LEU A 251 -22.54 18.87 -1.57
CA LEU A 251 -21.76 20.10 -1.69
C LEU A 251 -20.65 20.07 -0.64
N ALA A 252 -19.39 20.13 -1.09
CA ALA A 252 -18.24 20.12 -0.20
C ALA A 252 -17.25 21.23 -0.56
N CYS A 253 -16.62 21.82 0.45
CA CYS A 253 -15.46 22.70 0.27
C CYS A 253 -14.19 21.86 0.29
N ILE A 254 -13.35 22.01 -0.73
CA ILE A 254 -12.07 21.31 -0.80
C ILE A 254 -11.08 22.01 0.14
N ILE A 255 -10.79 21.39 1.29
CA ILE A 255 -9.85 21.91 2.29
C ILE A 255 -8.38 21.56 1.98
N ALA A 256 -8.14 20.77 0.94
CA ALA A 256 -6.81 20.43 0.46
C ALA A 256 -6.38 21.37 -0.67
N TRP A 257 -5.14 21.86 -0.62
CA TRP A 257 -4.55 22.61 -1.73
C TRP A 257 -4.36 21.69 -2.94
N VAL A 258 -5.25 21.79 -3.91
CA VAL A 258 -5.00 21.29 -5.26
C VAL A 258 -3.94 22.22 -5.87
N ARG A 259 -2.72 21.70 -6.11
CA ARG A 259 -1.67 22.47 -6.80
C ARG A 259 -2.21 22.86 -8.18
N SER A 260 -2.52 24.15 -8.34
CA SER A 260 -2.82 24.72 -9.65
C SER A 260 -1.52 24.75 -10.44
N SER A 261 -1.42 23.90 -11.46
CA SER A 261 -0.39 24.05 -12.49
C SER A 261 -0.82 25.20 -13.41
N ALA A 262 -0.38 26.40 -13.08
CA ALA A 262 -0.23 27.50 -14.02
C ALA A 262 1.28 27.77 -14.17
#